data_AF-A0A387B095-F1
#
_entry.id   AF-A0A387B095-F1
#
_cell.length_a   1.000
_cell.length_b   1.000
_cell.length_c   1.000
_cell.angle_alpha   90.00
_cell.angle_beta   90.00
_cell.angle_gamma   90.00
#
_symmetry.space_group_name_H-M   'P 1'
#
loop_
_entity.id
_entity.type
_entity.pdbx_description
1 polymer ?
#
loop_
_entity_poly.entity_id
_entity_poly.type
_entity_poly.pdbx_seq_one_letter_code
_entity_poly.pdbx_strand_id
1 'polypeptide(L)'
;MIKPEILKMAINQDNRINRAIAILKDNWFSIYDDSPFMDKMSANDVQLAKNLSKNNIINSKIDFNDYARVHKFVINNEKYMDGTAKDELLGAFY
;
A
#
# COMPACT_ATOMS: atom_id res chain seq x y z
N MET A 1 -8.62 12.69 10.64
CA MET A 1 -7.57 13.61 11.14
C MET A 1 -6.25 12.88 11.05
N ILE A 2 -5.25 13.45 10.38
CA ILE A 2 -3.95 12.80 10.15
C ILE A 2 -3.22 12.72 11.49
N LYS A 3 -2.76 11.52 11.87
CA LYS A 3 -2.02 11.36 13.11
C LYS A 3 -0.63 12.02 12.99
N PRO A 4 -0.12 12.69 14.04
CA PRO A 4 1.18 13.36 13.99
C PRO A 4 2.33 12.45 13.55
N GLU A 5 2.29 11.14 13.85
CA GLU A 5 3.31 10.21 13.38
C GLU A 5 3.40 10.09 11.85
N ILE A 6 2.27 10.16 11.13
CA ILE A 6 2.24 10.06 9.66
C ILE A 6 2.91 11.29 9.06
N LEU A 7 2.65 12.49 9.61
CA LEU A 7 3.31 13.71 9.17
C LEU A 7 4.82 13.65 9.41
N LYS A 8 5.26 13.15 10.57
CA LYS A 8 6.68 12.95 10.86
C LYS A 8 7.34 11.97 9.89
N MET A 9 6.67 10.87 9.57
CA MET A 9 7.16 9.88 8.60
C MET A 9 7.35 10.50 7.21
N ALA A 10 6.44 11.38 6.78
CA ALA A 10 6.53 12.02 5.47
C ALA A 10 7.70 13.00 5.41
N ILE A 11 7.88 13.79 6.47
CA ILE A 11 8.99 14.74 6.60
C ILE A 11 10.34 14.01 6.62
N ASN A 12 10.41 12.87 7.30
CA ASN A 12 11.65 12.10 7.46
C ASN A 12 11.94 11.12 6.31
N GLN A 13 11.17 11.18 5.20
CA GLN A 13 11.30 10.26 4.06
C GLN A 13 11.28 8.77 4.47
N ASP A 14 10.43 8.43 5.45
CA ASP A 14 10.35 7.09 5.99
C ASP A 14 9.90 6.09 4.92
N ASN A 15 10.66 5.00 4.75
CA ASN A 15 10.39 3.99 3.74
C ASN A 15 8.97 3.39 3.85
N ARG A 16 8.40 3.32 5.07
CA ARG A 16 7.04 2.82 5.29
C ARG A 16 5.99 3.70 4.61
N ILE A 17 6.18 5.03 4.61
CA ILE A 17 5.28 5.92 3.88
C ILE A 17 5.47 5.79 2.38
N ASN A 18 6.72 5.66 1.91
CA ASN A 18 7.00 5.47 0.48
C ASN A 18 6.36 4.19 -0.05
N ARG A 19 6.42 3.09 0.72
CA ARG A 19 5.76 1.82 0.43
C ARG A 19 4.24 1.96 0.39
N ALA A 20 3.63 2.61 1.39
CA ALA A 20 2.19 2.86 1.38
C ALA A 20 1.75 3.73 0.19
N ILE A 21 2.50 4.77 -0.16
CA ILE A 21 2.27 5.58 -1.36
C ILE A 21 2.41 4.72 -2.63
N ALA A 22 3.36 3.79 -2.65
CA ALA A 22 3.58 2.93 -3.81
C ALA A 22 2.42 1.98 -4.07
N ILE A 23 1.78 1.48 -3.00
CA ILE A 23 0.51 0.75 -3.08
C ILE A 23 -0.55 1.66 -3.70
N LEU A 24 -0.77 2.87 -3.16
CA LEU A 24 -1.81 3.78 -3.64
C LEU A 24 -1.65 4.18 -5.10
N LYS A 25 -0.42 4.24 -5.60
CA LYS A 25 -0.10 4.60 -6.99
C LYS A 25 0.00 3.40 -7.93
N ASP A 26 -0.17 2.18 -7.41
CA ASP A 26 0.04 0.91 -8.12
C ASP A 26 1.40 0.89 -8.84
N ASN A 27 2.47 1.22 -8.09
CA ASN A 27 3.83 1.31 -8.60
C ASN A 27 4.87 0.74 -7.63
N TRP A 28 4.54 -0.37 -6.94
CA TRP A 28 5.42 -1.04 -5.98
C TRP A 28 6.83 -1.27 -6.52
N PHE A 29 6.95 -1.72 -7.77
CA PHE A 29 8.24 -1.97 -8.42
C PHE A 29 9.17 -0.74 -8.44
N SER A 30 8.61 0.47 -8.56
CA SER A 30 9.40 1.70 -8.74
C SER A 30 10.22 2.12 -7.52
N ILE A 31 9.93 1.59 -6.33
CA ILE A 31 10.71 1.94 -5.12
C ILE A 31 11.96 1.07 -4.95
N TYR A 32 12.14 0.06 -5.81
CA TYR A 32 13.23 -0.90 -5.70
C TYR A 32 14.22 -0.87 -6.87
N ASP A 33 14.04 -0.01 -7.89
CA ASP A 33 14.98 0.32 -8.98
C ASP A 33 16.06 -0.75 -9.28
N ASP A 34 15.63 -1.89 -9.85
CA ASP A 34 16.46 -3.05 -10.21
C ASP A 34 17.22 -3.78 -9.08
N SER A 35 16.88 -3.50 -7.81
CA SER A 35 17.38 -4.26 -6.66
C SER A 35 16.97 -5.74 -6.75
N PRO A 36 17.92 -6.68 -6.63
CA PRO A 36 17.60 -8.10 -6.50
C PRO A 36 16.90 -8.42 -5.18
N PHE A 37 16.94 -7.50 -4.21
CA PHE A 37 16.32 -7.62 -2.90
C PHE A 37 15.12 -6.68 -2.82
N MET A 38 13.97 -7.19 -3.24
CA MET A 38 12.69 -6.52 -3.11
C MET A 38 11.95 -7.08 -1.91
N ASP A 39 11.68 -6.22 -0.93
CA ASP A 39 10.78 -6.61 0.15
C ASP A 39 9.36 -6.77 -0.39
N LYS A 40 8.67 -7.78 0.11
CA LYS A 40 7.25 -7.97 -0.17
C LYS A 40 6.42 -6.94 0.59
N MET A 41 5.28 -6.57 0.01
CA MET A 41 4.19 -5.89 0.71
C MET A 41 3.77 -6.72 1.91
N SER A 42 3.59 -6.05 3.05
CA SER A 42 3.08 -6.61 4.30
C SER A 42 1.72 -6.03 4.65
N ALA A 43 1.02 -6.62 5.61
CA ALA A 43 -0.23 -6.06 6.15
C ALA A 43 -0.07 -4.61 6.64
N ASN A 44 1.07 -4.27 7.27
CA ASN A 44 1.32 -2.92 7.77
C ASN A 44 1.36 -1.87 6.65
N ASP A 45 1.95 -2.21 5.50
CA ASP A 45 1.99 -1.33 4.33
C ASP A 45 0.58 -1.05 3.81
N VAL A 46 -0.25 -2.11 3.73
CA VAL A 46 -1.64 -2.03 3.27
C VAL A 46 -2.49 -1.20 4.24
N GLN A 47 -2.38 -1.43 5.55
CA GLN A 47 -3.12 -0.68 6.55
C GLN A 47 -2.77 0.81 6.51
N LEU A 48 -1.49 1.15 6.33
CA LEU A 48 -1.07 2.53 6.18
C LEU A 48 -1.62 3.13 4.88
N ALA A 49 -1.57 2.41 3.75
CA ALA A 49 -2.14 2.87 2.48
C ALA A 49 -3.65 3.14 2.60
N LYS A 50 -4.42 2.22 3.18
CA LYS A 50 -5.85 2.41 3.45
C LYS A 50 -6.11 3.66 4.31
N ASN A 51 -5.32 3.87 5.36
CA ASN A 51 -5.43 5.05 6.22
C ASN A 51 -5.16 6.36 5.46
N LEU A 52 -4.15 6.38 4.59
CA LEU A 52 -3.82 7.53 3.75
C LEU A 52 -4.93 7.83 2.73
N SER A 53 -5.46 6.78 2.08
CA SER A 53 -6.57 6.88 1.12
C SER A 53 -7.85 7.39 1.79
N LYS A 54 -8.25 6.79 2.92
CA LYS A 54 -9.45 7.17 3.69
C LYS A 54 -9.45 8.63 4.15
N ASN A 55 -8.26 9.20 4.41
CA ASN A 55 -8.12 10.60 4.82
C ASN A 55 -7.84 11.54 3.63
N ASN A 56 -7.93 11.07 2.38
CA ASN A 56 -7.67 11.83 1.15
C ASN A 56 -6.30 12.53 1.13
N ILE A 57 -5.28 11.91 1.75
CA ILE A 57 -3.93 12.49 1.83
C ILE A 57 -3.19 12.33 0.49
N ILE A 58 -3.40 11.20 -0.16
CA ILE A 58 -2.78 10.83 -1.44
C ILE A 58 -3.90 10.35 -2.36
N ASN A 59 -3.90 10.84 -3.60
CA ASN A 59 -4.83 10.34 -4.61
C ASN A 59 -4.51 8.87 -4.93
N SER A 60 -5.48 7.98 -4.67
CA SER A 60 -5.33 6.54 -4.85
C SER A 60 -5.81 6.11 -6.24
N LYS A 61 -5.03 5.28 -6.92
CA LYS A 61 -5.47 4.55 -8.12
C LYS A 61 -6.31 3.31 -7.76
N ILE A 62 -6.23 2.87 -6.51
CA ILE A 62 -6.98 1.73 -5.99
C ILE A 62 -8.14 2.25 -5.14
N ASP A 63 -9.35 1.79 -5.44
CA ASP A 63 -10.48 1.93 -4.53
C ASP A 63 -10.52 0.70 -3.63
N PHE A 64 -10.21 0.87 -2.34
CA PHE A 64 -10.21 -0.24 -1.38
C PHE A 64 -11.61 -0.73 -0.99
N ASN A 65 -12.67 -0.05 -1.43
CA ASN A 65 -14.05 -0.47 -1.19
C ASN A 65 -14.66 -1.21 -2.40
N ASP A 66 -13.95 -1.29 -3.52
CA ASP A 66 -14.36 -2.02 -4.71
C ASP A 66 -13.60 -3.35 -4.80
N TYR A 67 -14.31 -4.45 -4.53
CA TYR A 67 -13.74 -5.79 -4.58
C TYR A 67 -13.06 -6.09 -5.92
N ALA A 68 -13.67 -5.71 -7.05
CA ALA A 68 -13.12 -6.01 -8.37
C ALA A 68 -11.79 -5.26 -8.59
N ARG A 69 -11.71 -4.01 -8.11
CA ARG A 69 -10.47 -3.21 -8.17
C ARG A 69 -9.38 -3.79 -7.26
N VAL A 70 -9.73 -4.16 -6.03
CA VAL A 70 -8.78 -4.77 -5.08
C VAL A 70 -8.30 -6.13 -5.60
N HIS A 71 -9.20 -6.98 -6.08
CA HIS A 71 -8.84 -8.29 -6.61
C HIS A 71 -7.93 -8.18 -7.84
N LYS A 72 -8.22 -7.25 -8.75
CA LYS A 72 -7.34 -6.95 -9.89
C LYS A 72 -5.95 -6.49 -9.43
N PHE A 73 -5.87 -5.63 -8.43
CA PHE A 73 -4.59 -5.19 -7.86
C PHE A 73 -3.81 -6.37 -7.28
N VAL A 74 -4.47 -7.26 -6.52
CA VAL A 74 -3.86 -8.46 -5.94
C VAL A 74 -3.27 -9.36 -7.03
N ILE A 75 -4.03 -9.65 -8.10
CA ILE A 75 -3.54 -10.47 -9.21
C ILE A 75 -2.30 -9.83 -9.86
N ASN A 76 -2.36 -8.53 -10.16
CA ASN A 76 -1.27 -7.83 -10.84
C ASN A 76 0.01 -7.75 -10.00
N ASN A 77 -0.12 -7.77 -8.69
CA ASN A 77 0.97 -7.55 -7.76
C ASN A 77 1.32 -8.79 -6.92
N GLU A 78 0.77 -9.97 -7.22
CA GLU A 78 0.90 -11.17 -6.38
C GLU A 78 2.36 -11.53 -6.05
N LYS A 79 3.26 -11.40 -7.04
CA LYS A 79 4.71 -11.64 -6.85
C LYS A 79 5.37 -10.68 -5.85
N TYR A 80 4.77 -9.51 -5.60
CA TYR A 80 5.27 -8.45 -4.74
C TYR A 80 4.65 -8.44 -3.35
N MET A 81 3.77 -9.39 -3.02
CA MET A 81 3.06 -9.42 -1.74
C MET A 81 3.32 -10.72 -0.97
N ASP A 82 3.29 -10.60 0.35
CA ASP A 82 3.18 -11.75 1.23
C ASP A 82 1.70 -12.12 1.47
N GLY A 83 1.47 -13.26 2.15
CA GLY A 83 0.11 -13.70 2.46
C GLY A 83 -0.66 -12.70 3.33
N THR A 84 0.03 -12.02 4.25
CA THR A 84 -0.61 -11.07 5.18
C THR A 84 -1.13 -9.82 4.47
N ALA A 85 -0.41 -9.33 3.46
CA ALA A 85 -0.87 -8.22 2.64
C ALA A 85 -2.11 -8.59 1.82
N LYS A 86 -2.13 -9.80 1.25
CA LYS A 86 -3.27 -10.33 0.50
C LYS A 86 -4.50 -10.46 1.40
N ASP A 87 -4.34 -11.02 2.59
CA ASP A 87 -5.40 -11.19 3.57
C ASP A 87 -5.92 -9.83 4.05
N GLU A 88 -5.04 -8.88 4.33
CA GLU A 88 -5.43 -7.53 4.73
C GLU A 88 -6.20 -6.81 3.61
N LEU A 89 -5.80 -6.94 2.33
CA LEU A 89 -6.52 -6.34 1.20
C LEU A 89 -7.92 -6.91 1.02
N LEU A 90 -8.06 -8.23 1.09
CA LEU A 90 -9.31 -8.91 0.77
C LEU A 90 -10.24 -9.10 1.98
N GLY A 91 -9.72 -9.02 3.21
CA GLY A 91 -10.47 -9.26 4.45
C GLY A 91 -11.65 -8.31 4.69
N ALA A 92 -11.74 -7.18 3.98
CA ALA A 92 -12.89 -6.29 4.06
C ALA A 92 -14.14 -6.81 3.31
N PHE A 93 -14.01 -7.88 2.52
CA PHE A 93 -15.05 -8.41 1.64
C PHE A 93 -15.58 -9.80 2.04
N TYR A 94 -15.12 -10.32 3.17
CA TYR A 94 -15.49 -11.63 3.71
C TYR A 94 -16.16 -11.49 5.08
#